data_AF-A0AB34XNT2-F1
#
_entry.id   AF-A0AB34XNT2-F1
#
_cell.length_a   1.000
_cell.length_b   1.000
_cell.length_c   1.000
_cell.angle_alpha   90.00
_cell.angle_beta   90.00
_cell.angle_gamma   90.00
#
_symmetry.space_group_name_H-M   'P 1'
#
loop_
_entity.id
_entity.type
_entity.pdbx_description
1 polymer ?
#
loop_
_entity_poly.entity_id
_entity_poly.type
_entity_poly.pdbx_seq_one_letter_code
_entity_poly.pdbx_strand_id
1 'polypeptide(L)'
;MALSKNVTMSTGAVAAYWSLISMQAVIGSGTCNAYLGGYVSSAAQAAGSAPLQTRFFAFTAADLGVSDITAATQAEVYAAILTRVNASGSTDPLNGATSA
;
A
#
# COMPACT_ATOMS: atom_id res chain seq x y z
N MET A 1 -4.77 -8.54 0.17
CA MET A 1 -5.70 -7.50 0.68
C MET A 1 -5.56 -6.26 -0.20
N ALA A 2 -6.65 -5.54 -0.49
CA ALA A 2 -6.64 -4.40 -1.42
C ALA A 2 -7.53 -3.23 -1.01
N LEU A 3 -7.12 -2.01 -1.34
CA LEU A 3 -7.79 -0.76 -0.99
C LEU A 3 -8.60 -0.27 -2.19
N SER A 4 -9.74 0.34 -1.91
CA SER A 4 -10.62 0.99 -2.88
C SER A 4 -10.49 2.51 -2.75
N LYS A 5 -9.84 3.12 -3.73
CA LYS A 5 -9.76 4.57 -3.90
C LYS A 5 -9.49 4.87 -5.36
N ASN A 6 -10.31 5.74 -5.95
CA ASN A 6 -10.09 6.19 -7.32
C ASN A 6 -9.03 7.29 -7.34
N VAL A 7 -7.95 7.08 -8.07
CA VAL A 7 -6.96 8.12 -8.40
C VAL A 7 -6.82 8.19 -9.92
N THR A 8 -7.09 9.37 -10.47
CA THR A 8 -6.95 9.64 -11.89
C THR A 8 -5.52 10.07 -12.20
N MET A 9 -4.89 9.39 -13.14
CA MET A 9 -3.54 9.69 -13.62
C MET A 9 -3.58 10.84 -14.64
N SER A 10 -2.43 11.48 -14.91
CA SER A 10 -2.30 12.50 -15.95
C SER A 10 -2.65 11.99 -17.36
N THR A 11 -2.60 10.68 -17.57
CA THR A 11 -3.02 10.00 -18.81
C THR A 11 -4.53 9.80 -18.94
N GLY A 12 -5.32 10.15 -17.90
CA GLY A 12 -6.76 9.92 -17.84
C GLY A 12 -7.17 8.53 -17.34
N ALA A 13 -6.22 7.60 -17.17
CA ALA A 13 -6.48 6.29 -16.58
C ALA A 13 -6.82 6.42 -15.08
N VAL A 14 -7.75 5.61 -14.58
CA VAL A 14 -8.14 5.60 -13.16
C VAL A 14 -7.64 4.33 -12.49
N ALA A 15 -6.78 4.49 -11.48
CA ALA A 15 -6.45 3.42 -10.56
C ALA A 15 -7.52 3.35 -9.47
N ALA A 16 -8.32 2.30 -9.46
CA ALA A 16 -9.44 2.10 -8.53
C ALA A 16 -9.18 0.99 -7.50
N TYR A 17 -8.26 0.08 -7.80
CA TYR A 17 -7.91 -1.07 -6.99
C TYR A 17 -6.44 -1.03 -6.59
N TRP A 18 -6.12 -1.09 -5.30
CA TRP A 18 -4.74 -0.98 -4.82
C TRP A 18 -4.33 -2.22 -4.04
N SER A 19 -3.32 -2.94 -4.50
CA SER A 19 -2.83 -4.14 -3.81
C SER A 19 -1.36 -4.03 -3.45
N LEU A 20 -0.95 -4.72 -2.38
CA LEU A 20 0.46 -4.87 -2.07
C LEU A 20 1.14 -5.69 -3.17
N ILE A 21 2.19 -5.12 -3.76
CA ILE A 21 2.98 -5.78 -4.81
C ILE A 21 4.31 -6.30 -4.29
N SER A 22 4.84 -5.70 -3.22
CA SER A 22 6.06 -6.17 -2.55
C SER A 22 6.16 -5.63 -1.14
N MET A 23 6.78 -6.41 -0.26
CA MET A 23 7.27 -5.98 1.05
C MET A 23 8.66 -6.55 1.31
N GLN A 24 9.50 -5.78 2.00
CA GLN A 24 10.86 -6.18 2.33
C GLN A 24 11.29 -5.60 3.66
N ALA A 25 11.74 -6.46 4.57
CA ALA A 25 12.44 -6.05 5.78
C ALA A 25 13.87 -5.65 5.45
N VAL A 26 14.27 -4.43 5.82
CA VAL A 26 15.63 -3.92 5.68
C VAL A 26 16.28 -3.91 7.06
N ILE A 27 17.05 -4.96 7.35
CA ILE A 27 17.63 -5.22 8.67
C ILE A 27 18.51 -4.04 9.13
N GLY A 28 19.33 -3.49 8.23
CA GLY A 28 20.26 -2.41 8.56
C GLY A 28 19.58 -1.10 8.98
N SER A 29 18.38 -0.81 8.48
CA SER A 29 17.62 0.40 8.83
C SER A 29 16.48 0.14 9.81
N GLY A 30 16.18 -1.12 10.15
CA GLY A 30 15.06 -1.47 11.04
C GLY A 30 13.70 -1.10 10.46
N THR A 31 13.56 -1.05 9.12
CA THR A 31 12.32 -0.69 8.44
C THR A 31 11.77 -1.81 7.56
N CYS A 32 10.45 -1.92 7.48
CA CYS A 32 9.75 -2.68 6.45
C CYS A 32 9.34 -1.72 5.31
N ASN A 33 9.90 -1.95 4.12
CA ASN A 33 9.57 -1.24 2.90
C ASN A 33 8.42 -1.95 2.21
N ALA A 34 7.37 -1.22 1.86
CA ALA A 34 6.17 -1.76 1.24
C ALA A 34 5.77 -0.94 0.02
N TYR A 35 5.31 -1.61 -1.04
CA TYR A 35 4.84 -0.97 -2.26
C TYR A 35 3.40 -1.39 -2.57
N LEU A 36 2.53 -0.40 -2.76
CA LEU A 36 1.19 -0.59 -3.31
C LEU A 36 1.19 -0.30 -4.80
N GLY A 37 0.66 -1.24 -5.58
CA GLY A 37 0.33 -1.04 -7.00
C GLY A 37 -1.14 -0.66 -7.15
N GLY A 38 -1.41 0.39 -7.93
CA GLY A 38 -2.74 0.81 -8.34
C GLY A 38 -3.10 0.26 -9.70
N TYR A 39 -4.28 -0.33 -9.80
CA TYR A 39 -4.81 -1.02 -10.99
C TYR A 39 -6.18 -0.45 -11.33
N VAL A 40 -6.56 -0.57 -12.61
CA VAL A 40 -7.91 -0.20 -13.06
C VAL A 40 -8.99 -1.05 -12.37
N SER A 41 -8.67 -2.31 -12.04
CA SER A 41 -9.58 -3.25 -11.38
C SER A 41 -8.81 -4.41 -10.76
N SER A 42 -9.49 -5.20 -9.93
CA SER A 42 -8.98 -6.47 -9.41
C SER A 42 -8.72 -7.50 -10.53
N ALA A 43 -9.53 -7.50 -11.59
CA ALA A 43 -9.34 -8.39 -12.74
C ALA A 43 -8.04 -8.08 -13.51
N ALA A 44 -7.70 -6.79 -13.66
CA ALA A 44 -6.44 -6.40 -14.30
C ALA A 44 -5.22 -6.83 -13.47
N GLN A 45 -5.32 -6.72 -12.14
CA GLN A 45 -4.29 -7.22 -11.22
C GLN A 45 -4.15 -8.74 -11.33
N ALA A 46 -5.27 -9.48 -11.31
CA ALA A 46 -5.27 -10.94 -11.37
C ALA A 46 -4.74 -11.47 -12.73
N ALA A 47 -4.94 -10.70 -13.79
CA ALA A 47 -4.37 -10.99 -15.11
C ALA A 47 -2.85 -10.70 -15.21
N GLY A 48 -2.21 -10.20 -14.14
CA GLY A 48 -0.78 -9.89 -14.14
C GLY A 48 -0.42 -8.59 -14.88
N SER A 49 -1.39 -7.68 -15.07
CA SER A 49 -1.12 -6.38 -15.69
C SER A 49 -0.11 -5.58 -14.85
N ALA A 50 0.66 -4.71 -15.49
CA ALA A 50 1.50 -3.77 -14.76
C ALA A 50 0.62 -2.76 -13.97
N PRO A 51 1.02 -2.36 -12.76
CA PRO A 51 0.32 -1.31 -12.03
C PRO A 51 0.42 0.02 -12.79
N LEU A 52 -0.68 0.77 -12.83
CA LEU A 52 -0.73 2.12 -13.39
C LEU A 52 0.12 3.10 -12.59
N GLN A 53 0.22 2.88 -11.28
CA GLN A 53 0.97 3.71 -10.38
C GLN A 53 1.44 2.89 -9.19
N THR A 54 2.59 3.26 -8.63
CA THR A 54 3.09 2.66 -7.40
C THR A 54 3.18 3.71 -6.28
N ARG A 55 2.89 3.29 -5.05
CA ARG A 55 3.06 4.08 -3.84
C ARG A 55 3.98 3.36 -2.87
N PHE A 56 4.96 4.08 -2.35
CA PHE A 56 5.94 3.57 -1.40
C PHE A 56 5.56 3.92 0.04
N PHE A 57 5.75 2.97 0.94
CA PHE A 57 5.60 3.14 2.38
C PHE A 57 6.79 2.53 3.09
N ALA A 58 7.22 3.17 4.17
CA ALA A 58 8.22 2.65 5.09
C ALA A 58 7.64 2.65 6.50
N PHE A 59 7.78 1.52 7.18
CA PHE A 59 7.27 1.29 8.53
C PHE A 59 8.37 0.78 9.46
N THR A 60 8.36 1.25 10.70
CA THR A 60 9.15 0.68 11.79
C THR A 60 8.42 -0.51 12.42
N ALA A 61 9.10 -1.28 13.27
CA ALA A 61 8.45 -2.34 14.06
C ALA A 61 7.27 -1.78 14.89
N ALA A 62 7.44 -0.58 15.45
CA ALA A 62 6.41 0.11 16.23
C ALA A 62 5.18 0.49 15.37
N ASP A 63 5.38 0.97 14.15
CA ASP A 63 4.26 1.30 13.23
C ASP A 63 3.42 0.06 12.87
N LEU A 64 4.07 -1.11 12.86
CA LEU A 64 3.45 -2.41 12.55
C LEU A 64 2.88 -3.11 13.79
N GLY A 65 3.18 -2.62 14.99
CA GLY A 65 2.79 -3.26 16.25
C GLY A 65 3.54 -4.57 16.54
N VAL A 66 4.73 -4.75 15.95
CA VAL A 66 5.57 -5.95 16.13
C VAL A 66 6.85 -5.61 16.89
N SER A 67 7.47 -6.62 17.51
CA SER A 67 8.77 -6.45 18.17
C SER A 67 9.96 -6.50 17.22
N ASP A 68 9.79 -7.15 16.05
CA ASP A 68 10.83 -7.33 15.03
C ASP A 68 10.22 -7.21 13.63
N ILE A 69 10.82 -6.38 12.78
CA ILE A 69 10.39 -6.18 11.39
C ILE A 69 10.49 -7.44 10.52
N THR A 70 11.34 -8.41 10.89
CA THR A 70 11.48 -9.67 10.15
C THR A 70 10.29 -10.60 10.37
N ALA A 71 9.55 -10.40 11.47
CA ALA A 71 8.32 -11.12 11.77
C ALA A 71 7.06 -10.45 11.17
N ALA A 72 7.20 -9.28 10.56
CA ALA A 72 6.09 -8.54 10.00
C ALA A 72 5.37 -9.34 8.90
N THR A 73 4.08 -9.53 9.09
CA THR A 73 3.17 -10.17 8.15
C THR A 73 2.64 -9.18 7.14
N GLN A 74 2.13 -9.70 6.02
CA GLN A 74 1.45 -8.89 5.02
C GLN A 74 0.22 -8.17 5.61
N ALA A 75 -0.48 -8.80 6.56
CA ALA A 75 -1.67 -8.24 7.19
C ALA A 75 -1.34 -7.02 8.08
N GLU A 76 -0.25 -7.08 8.86
CA GLU A 76 0.19 -5.97 9.71
C GLU A 76 0.64 -4.77 8.87
N VAL A 77 1.45 -5.02 7.83
CA VAL A 77 1.86 -3.98 6.87
C VAL A 77 0.64 -3.34 6.23
N TYR A 78 -0.34 -4.15 5.84
CA TYR A 78 -1.54 -3.66 5.21
C TYR A 78 -2.43 -2.83 6.16
N ALA A 79 -2.56 -3.24 7.42
CA ALA A 79 -3.29 -2.49 8.44
C ALA A 79 -2.60 -1.15 8.76
N ALA A 80 -1.26 -1.12 8.81
CA ALA A 80 -0.49 0.10 9.00
C ALA A 80 -0.66 1.07 7.82
N ILE A 81 -0.66 0.55 6.58
CA ILE A 81 -1.01 1.34 5.40
C ILE A 81 -2.41 1.93 5.54
N LEU A 82 -3.43 1.11 5.87
CA LEU A 82 -4.82 1.56 6.02
C LEU A 82 -4.94 2.67 7.07
N THR A 83 -4.24 2.55 8.19
CA THR A 83 -4.20 3.58 9.24
C THR A 83 -3.59 4.87 8.71
N ARG A 84 -2.46 4.78 8.02
CA ARG A 84 -1.74 5.96 7.49
C ARG A 84 -2.51 6.67 6.39
N VAL A 85 -3.21 5.94 5.54
CA VAL A 85 -4.03 6.55 4.47
C VAL A 85 -5.36 7.09 5.00
N ASN A 86 -5.85 6.66 6.16
CA ASN A 86 -7.06 7.23 6.76
C ASN A 86 -6.79 8.29 7.84
N ALA A 87 -5.52 8.51 8.19
CA ALA A 87 -5.13 9.58 9.09
C ALA A 87 -5.48 10.96 8.50
N SER A 88 -6.20 11.78 9.27
CA SER A 88 -6.65 13.10 8.83
C SER A 88 -5.48 14.08 8.66
N GLY A 89 -5.49 14.89 7.58
CA GLY A 89 -4.48 15.94 7.31
C GLY A 89 -3.52 15.72 6.13
N SER A 90 -3.80 14.77 5.22
CA SER A 90 -2.86 14.31 4.19
C SER A 90 -2.92 15.07 2.84
N THR A 91 -1.77 15.29 2.17
CA THR A 91 -1.62 15.69 0.75
C THR A 91 -1.52 14.51 -0.24
N ASP A 92 -1.99 13.33 0.20
CA ASP A 92 -2.42 12.14 -0.55
C ASP A 92 -1.38 11.08 -1.01
N PRO A 93 -1.16 10.02 -0.18
CA PRO A 93 -0.72 8.68 -0.57
C PRO A 93 -1.83 7.61 -0.38
N LEU A 94 -3.04 7.99 -0.82
CA LEU A 94 -4.37 7.37 -0.84
C LEU A 94 -5.33 7.79 0.28
N ASN A 95 -5.32 9.09 0.62
CA ASN A 95 -6.11 9.68 1.69
C ASN A 95 -7.61 9.32 1.62
N GLY A 96 -8.12 8.72 2.69
CA GLY A 96 -9.50 8.23 2.81
C GLY A 96 -9.79 6.94 2.04
N ALA A 97 -8.78 6.16 1.67
CA ALA A 97 -8.98 4.85 1.06
C ALA A 97 -9.53 3.84 2.06
N THR A 98 -10.59 3.14 1.67
CA THR A 98 -11.16 2.05 2.46
C THR A 98 -10.68 0.71 1.93
N SER A 99 -10.92 -0.37 2.67
CA SER A 99 -10.77 -1.72 2.13
C SER A 99 -11.71 -1.90 0.91
N ALA A 100 -11.21 -2.64 -0.09
CA ALA A 100 -11.96 -3.03 -1.28
C ALA A 100 -12.89 -4.23 -1.03
#